data_AF-A0A3N1J9G9-F1
#
_entry.id   AF-A0A3N1J9G9-F1
#
_cell.length_a   1.000
_cell.length_b   1.000
_cell.length_c   1.000
_cell.angle_alpha   90.00
_cell.angle_beta   90.00
_cell.angle_gamma   90.00
#
_symmetry.space_group_name_H-M   'P 1'
#
loop_
_entity.id
_entity.type
_entity.pdbx_description
1 polymer ?
#
loop_
_entity_poly.entity_id
_entity_poly.type
_entity_poly.pdbx_seq_one_letter_code
_entity_poly.pdbx_strand_id
1 'polypeptide(L)'
;MSDLPHDAAPHGTNTTTDTAVRGTDLRDAFGRVRTEVAKAVVGQEGAVSGMIVGLLAQGHVLLEGVPGVAKTLLVRSVAAAMSLDTKRIQFTPDLMPGDVTGSLVYDASTGTFPFREGPVFTNVLLADEVNRTPPKTQSALLEAMEERQVSVDGDARPLPDPFFVAATMNPIEFEGTYTLPEAQLDRFLLKLTLDIPPRDVEWQVLRRHADGFVPRDVRSAGITPVVGLDEVRAAQQAVRAVGARDDVLAYVVDLARATREAPSVRVGVSPRGATALLAAAKAWAWLTGYDAITPDHVQAMTLPVWRHRLRVAADAELEGVGADGVLQQVLEQVRVPI
;
A
#
# COMPACT_ATOMS: atom_id res chain seq x y z
N MET A 1 -21.60 -40.66 57.57
CA MET A 1 -21.84 -41.22 56.22
C MET A 1 -22.93 -40.35 55.60
N SER A 2 -22.72 -39.55 54.56
CA SER A 2 -21.69 -39.53 53.52
C SER A 2 -21.76 -38.17 52.81
N ASP A 3 -20.60 -37.70 52.37
CA ASP A 3 -20.30 -36.48 51.62
C ASP A 3 -21.21 -36.18 50.43
N LEU A 4 -21.32 -34.89 50.07
CA LEU A 4 -21.46 -34.31 48.71
C LEU A 4 -21.41 -32.75 48.79
N PRO A 5 -21.04 -32.00 47.71
CA PRO A 5 -19.73 -31.39 47.64
C PRO A 5 -19.69 -29.86 47.34
N HIS A 6 -18.45 -29.38 47.44
CA HIS A 6 -17.81 -28.15 46.96
C HIS A 6 -18.51 -27.24 45.93
N ASP A 7 -18.45 -25.96 46.29
CA ASP A 7 -18.60 -24.75 45.48
C ASP A 7 -17.65 -24.76 44.27
N ALA A 8 -18.19 -24.70 43.06
CA ALA A 8 -17.43 -24.63 41.81
C ALA A 8 -17.47 -23.20 41.25
N ALA A 9 -16.42 -22.42 41.51
CA ALA A 9 -16.14 -21.20 40.78
C ALA A 9 -15.68 -21.53 39.34
N PRO A 10 -16.17 -20.82 38.30
CA PRO A 10 -15.65 -21.02 36.95
C PRO A 10 -14.27 -20.37 36.83
N HIS A 11 -13.31 -21.16 36.34
CA HIS A 11 -11.98 -20.72 35.93
C HIS A 11 -12.08 -19.71 34.78
N GLY A 12 -11.76 -18.45 35.05
CA GLY A 12 -11.28 -17.54 34.02
C GLY A 12 -9.77 -17.68 33.92
N THR A 13 -9.23 -17.92 32.72
CA THR A 13 -7.93 -17.42 32.18
C THR A 13 -7.36 -18.38 31.12
N ASN A 14 -7.44 -18.02 29.84
CA ASN A 14 -6.46 -18.47 28.83
C ASN A 14 -6.44 -17.67 27.51
N THR A 15 -7.10 -16.51 27.43
CA THR A 15 -7.22 -15.75 26.18
C THR A 15 -5.97 -14.98 25.77
N THR A 16 -5.13 -14.57 26.73
CA THR A 16 -3.96 -13.70 26.47
C THR A 16 -2.77 -14.45 25.85
N THR A 17 -2.56 -15.72 26.23
CA THR A 17 -1.43 -16.52 25.71
C THR A 17 -1.67 -17.00 24.29
N ASP A 18 -2.92 -17.36 23.94
CA ASP A 18 -3.29 -17.79 22.59
C ASP A 18 -3.24 -16.62 21.58
N THR A 19 -3.57 -15.39 22.00
CA THR A 19 -3.46 -14.20 21.12
C THR A 19 -2.01 -13.79 20.86
N ALA A 20 -1.14 -13.85 21.86
CA ALA A 20 0.28 -13.52 21.69
C ALA A 20 1.00 -14.51 20.76
N VAL A 21 0.76 -15.81 20.93
CA VAL A 21 1.36 -16.87 20.10
C VAL A 21 0.87 -16.78 18.64
N ARG A 22 -0.42 -16.53 18.41
CA ARG A 22 -0.96 -16.27 17.06
C ARG A 22 -0.40 -15.00 16.45
N GLY A 23 -0.16 -13.96 17.25
CA GLY A 23 0.45 -12.71 16.79
C GLY A 23 1.88 -12.88 16.27
N THR A 24 2.70 -13.68 16.97
CA THR A 24 4.06 -14.02 16.53
C THR A 24 4.06 -14.83 15.24
N ASP A 25 3.18 -15.84 15.13
CA ASP A 25 3.06 -16.67 13.92
C ASP A 25 2.66 -15.84 12.68
N LEU A 26 1.74 -14.89 12.85
CA LEU A 26 1.37 -13.95 11.79
C LEU A 26 2.54 -13.07 11.36
N ARG A 27 3.29 -12.48 12.29
CA ARG A 27 4.47 -11.67 11.95
C ARG A 27 5.50 -12.47 11.17
N ASP A 28 5.77 -13.70 11.60
CA ASP A 28 6.70 -14.61 10.91
C ASP A 28 6.19 -14.96 9.51
N ALA A 29 4.89 -15.18 9.33
CA ALA A 29 4.28 -15.42 8.02
C ALA A 29 4.51 -14.26 7.05
N PHE A 30 4.33 -13.01 7.52
CA PHE A 30 4.62 -11.81 6.72
C PHE A 30 6.13 -11.61 6.49
N GLY A 31 6.99 -12.03 7.42
CA GLY A 31 8.43 -12.14 7.20
C GLY A 31 8.76 -13.07 6.04
N ARG A 32 8.10 -14.23 5.97
CA ARG A 32 8.26 -15.21 4.87
C ARG A 32 7.80 -14.63 3.52
N VAL A 33 6.78 -13.77 3.48
CA VAL A 33 6.35 -13.11 2.21
C VAL A 33 7.52 -12.39 1.56
N ARG A 34 8.36 -11.68 2.33
CA ARG A 34 9.53 -10.97 1.79
C ARG A 34 10.54 -11.94 1.19
N THR A 35 10.79 -13.07 1.85
CA THR A 35 11.67 -14.14 1.36
C THR A 35 11.15 -14.77 0.08
N GLU A 36 9.83 -15.02 0.00
CA GLU A 36 9.19 -15.56 -1.19
C GLU A 36 9.28 -14.60 -2.38
N VAL A 37 9.03 -13.31 -2.17
CA VAL A 37 9.14 -12.29 -3.23
C VAL A 37 10.58 -12.13 -3.73
N ALA A 38 11.58 -12.27 -2.85
CA ALA A 38 13.01 -12.18 -3.21
C ALA A 38 13.47 -13.25 -4.22
N LYS A 39 12.72 -14.35 -4.35
CA LYS A 39 12.96 -15.39 -5.38
C LYS A 39 12.75 -14.86 -6.79
N ALA A 40 11.83 -13.91 -6.98
CA ALA A 40 11.53 -13.31 -8.28
C ALA A 40 12.12 -11.90 -8.44
N VAL A 41 12.09 -11.09 -7.39
CA VAL A 41 12.47 -9.66 -7.42
C VAL A 41 13.77 -9.45 -6.65
N VAL A 42 14.72 -8.72 -7.24
CA VAL A 42 16.04 -8.44 -6.63
C VAL A 42 16.14 -6.96 -6.27
N GLY A 43 16.66 -6.64 -5.07
CA GLY A 43 17.02 -5.28 -4.68
C GLY A 43 15.85 -4.31 -4.51
N GLN A 44 14.66 -4.84 -4.18
CA GLN A 44 13.44 -4.05 -3.99
C GLN A 44 12.80 -4.31 -2.62
N GLU A 45 13.59 -4.66 -1.60
CA GLU A 45 13.09 -5.03 -0.27
C GLU A 45 12.29 -3.90 0.39
N GLY A 46 12.69 -2.65 0.16
CA GLY A 46 11.97 -1.46 0.62
C GLY A 46 10.60 -1.34 -0.01
N ALA A 47 10.50 -1.54 -1.34
CA ALA A 47 9.23 -1.50 -2.06
C ALA A 47 8.30 -2.65 -1.64
N VAL A 48 8.82 -3.86 -1.45
CA VAL A 48 8.05 -5.00 -0.90
C VAL A 48 7.49 -4.66 0.47
N SER A 49 8.33 -4.13 1.37
CA SER A 49 7.92 -3.77 2.73
C SER A 49 6.86 -2.66 2.71
N GLY A 50 7.04 -1.64 1.87
CA GLY A 50 6.06 -0.57 1.68
C GLY A 50 4.72 -1.07 1.13
N MET A 51 4.73 -2.06 0.22
CA MET A 51 3.50 -2.70 -0.27
C MET A 51 2.76 -3.45 0.84
N ILE A 52 3.49 -4.21 1.65
CA ILE A 52 2.92 -4.93 2.79
C ILE A 52 2.34 -3.93 3.81
N VAL A 53 3.08 -2.86 4.13
CA VAL A 53 2.59 -1.75 4.98
C VAL A 53 1.30 -1.17 4.41
N GLY A 54 1.26 -0.88 3.11
CA GLY A 54 0.06 -0.38 2.42
C GLY A 54 -1.14 -1.28 2.63
N LEU A 55 -0.99 -2.57 2.33
CA LEU A 55 -2.05 -3.56 2.50
C LEU A 55 -2.51 -3.71 3.96
N LEU A 56 -1.58 -3.75 4.92
CA LEU A 56 -1.88 -3.93 6.34
C LEU A 56 -2.50 -2.69 7.00
N ALA A 57 -2.11 -1.50 6.55
CA ALA A 57 -2.74 -0.25 6.95
C ALA A 57 -4.03 0.04 6.16
N GLN A 58 -4.48 -0.91 5.31
CA GLN A 58 -5.66 -0.80 4.45
C GLN A 58 -5.61 0.41 3.50
N GLY A 59 -4.42 0.86 3.15
CA GLY A 59 -4.18 1.93 2.17
C GLY A 59 -3.77 1.38 0.81
N HIS A 60 -3.76 2.27 -0.18
CA HIS A 60 -3.29 1.96 -1.53
C HIS A 60 -1.86 2.48 -1.73
N VAL A 61 -1.12 1.90 -2.68
CA VAL A 61 0.26 2.32 -2.97
C VAL A 61 0.39 2.84 -4.39
N LEU A 62 1.22 3.86 -4.54
CA LEU A 62 1.64 4.40 -5.81
C LEU A 62 3.12 4.05 -6.03
N LEU A 63 3.40 3.31 -7.09
CA LEU A 63 4.75 2.91 -7.52
C LEU A 63 5.22 3.87 -8.62
N GLU A 64 6.12 4.78 -8.27
CA GLU A 64 6.75 5.69 -9.23
C GLU A 64 8.13 5.14 -9.61
N GLY A 65 8.42 5.08 -10.90
CA GLY A 65 9.73 4.66 -11.38
C GLY A 65 9.76 4.59 -12.90
N VAL A 66 10.97 4.56 -13.47
CA VAL A 66 11.14 4.48 -14.93
C VAL A 66 10.65 3.13 -15.47
N PRO A 67 10.36 3.01 -16.79
CA PRO A 67 10.04 1.74 -17.40
C PRO A 67 11.16 0.70 -17.17
N GLY A 68 10.79 -0.56 -16.92
CA GLY A 68 11.74 -1.66 -16.77
C GLY A 68 12.20 -1.98 -15.35
N VAL A 69 11.85 -1.19 -14.32
CA VAL A 69 12.24 -1.46 -12.91
C VAL A 69 11.35 -2.51 -12.19
N ALA A 70 10.82 -3.48 -12.94
CA ALA A 70 10.07 -4.63 -12.43
C ALA A 70 8.81 -4.32 -11.57
N LYS A 71 8.19 -3.13 -11.68
CA LYS A 71 6.96 -2.73 -10.95
C LYS A 71 5.83 -3.77 -11.02
N THR A 72 5.50 -4.22 -12.23
CA THR A 72 4.47 -5.25 -12.45
C THR A 72 4.85 -6.59 -11.82
N LEU A 73 6.12 -6.99 -11.91
CA LEU A 73 6.60 -8.25 -11.32
C LEU A 73 6.52 -8.19 -9.79
N LEU A 74 6.89 -7.07 -9.19
CA LEU A 74 6.81 -6.81 -7.76
C LEU A 74 5.39 -7.04 -7.23
N VAL A 75 4.40 -6.37 -7.83
CA VAL A 75 3.00 -6.48 -7.38
C VAL A 75 2.47 -7.91 -7.50
N ARG A 76 2.75 -8.57 -8.63
CA ARG A 76 2.32 -9.95 -8.86
C ARG A 76 3.01 -10.94 -7.92
N SER A 77 4.26 -10.70 -7.57
CA SER A 77 5.02 -11.54 -6.63
C SER A 77 4.47 -11.44 -5.21
N VAL A 78 4.15 -10.22 -4.75
CA VAL A 78 3.52 -10.00 -3.44
C VAL A 78 2.16 -10.69 -3.39
N ALA A 79 1.32 -10.50 -4.41
CA ALA A 79 0.00 -11.11 -4.42
C ALA A 79 0.06 -12.66 -4.49
N ALA A 80 1.00 -13.22 -5.26
CA ALA A 80 1.22 -14.66 -5.33
C ALA A 80 1.70 -15.25 -4.00
N ALA A 81 2.60 -14.56 -3.28
CA ALA A 81 3.07 -14.98 -1.96
C ALA A 81 1.96 -14.91 -0.87
N MET A 82 0.90 -14.14 -1.12
CA MET A 82 -0.21 -13.92 -0.18
C MET A 82 -1.53 -14.56 -0.63
N SER A 83 -1.50 -15.42 -1.66
CA SER A 83 -2.68 -16.09 -2.23
C SER A 83 -3.85 -15.15 -2.53
N LEU A 84 -3.56 -13.92 -2.98
CA LEU A 84 -4.57 -12.90 -3.27
C LEU A 84 -4.92 -12.91 -4.76
N ASP A 85 -6.21 -12.83 -5.07
CA ASP A 85 -6.66 -12.65 -6.44
C ASP A 85 -6.11 -11.34 -6.98
N THR A 86 -5.61 -11.37 -8.21
CA THR A 86 -5.00 -10.22 -8.85
C THR A 86 -5.59 -9.99 -10.23
N LYS A 87 -6.01 -8.76 -10.50
CA LYS A 87 -6.32 -8.29 -11.85
C LYS A 87 -5.37 -7.16 -12.22
N ARG A 88 -5.10 -7.04 -13.51
CA ARG A 88 -4.28 -5.97 -14.09
C ARG A 88 -5.13 -5.17 -15.06
N ILE A 89 -5.02 -3.85 -14.96
CA ILE A 89 -5.57 -2.91 -15.92
C ILE A 89 -4.47 -1.97 -16.38
N GLN A 90 -4.41 -1.72 -17.68
CA GLN A 90 -3.53 -0.74 -18.27
C GLN A 90 -4.34 0.54 -18.50
N PHE A 91 -3.90 1.64 -17.94
CA PHE A 91 -4.51 2.95 -18.17
C PHE A 91 -4.02 3.48 -19.52
N THR A 92 -4.97 3.67 -20.44
CA THR A 92 -4.76 4.22 -21.79
C THR A 92 -5.64 5.45 -21.99
N PRO A 93 -5.34 6.33 -22.97
CA PRO A 93 -6.12 7.56 -23.18
C PRO A 93 -7.60 7.35 -23.51
N ASP A 94 -7.93 6.18 -24.07
CA ASP A 94 -9.26 5.76 -24.51
C ASP A 94 -10.05 4.97 -23.44
N LEU A 95 -9.41 4.65 -22.31
CA LEU A 95 -10.03 3.87 -21.24
C LEU A 95 -11.23 4.61 -20.63
N MET A 96 -12.39 3.95 -20.58
CA MET A 96 -13.62 4.51 -20.03
C MET A 96 -13.81 4.12 -18.57
N PRO A 97 -14.58 4.90 -17.77
CA PRO A 97 -14.90 4.53 -16.39
C PRO A 97 -15.47 3.11 -16.24
N GLY A 98 -16.38 2.71 -17.14
CA GLY A 98 -16.99 1.38 -17.13
C GLY A 98 -16.01 0.22 -17.40
N ASP A 99 -14.85 0.49 -18.02
CA ASP A 99 -13.79 -0.52 -18.19
C ASP A 99 -13.04 -0.78 -16.89
N VAL A 100 -13.13 0.13 -15.92
CA VAL A 100 -12.55 0.01 -14.57
C VAL A 100 -13.58 -0.58 -13.62
N THR A 101 -14.76 0.02 -13.56
CA THR A 101 -15.81 -0.29 -12.58
C THR A 101 -16.72 -1.43 -13.01
N GLY A 102 -16.73 -1.79 -14.29
CA GLY A 102 -17.71 -2.71 -14.86
C GLY A 102 -18.88 -1.96 -15.49
N SER A 103 -19.65 -2.68 -16.31
CA SER A 103 -20.77 -2.13 -17.06
C SER A 103 -21.87 -3.17 -17.28
N LEU A 104 -23.07 -2.68 -17.55
CA LEU A 104 -24.19 -3.50 -17.99
C LEU A 104 -24.04 -3.81 -19.49
N VAL A 105 -23.92 -5.09 -19.83
CA VAL A 105 -23.75 -5.52 -21.23
C VAL A 105 -25.01 -6.21 -21.69
N TYR A 106 -25.56 -5.82 -22.84
CA TYR A 106 -26.74 -6.47 -23.40
C TYR A 106 -26.44 -7.93 -23.76
N ASP A 107 -27.23 -8.85 -23.21
CA ASP A 107 -27.22 -10.26 -23.58
C ASP A 107 -28.41 -10.57 -24.47
N ALA A 108 -28.15 -10.76 -25.76
CA ALA A 108 -29.18 -11.04 -26.77
C ALA A 108 -29.89 -12.39 -26.56
N SER A 109 -29.30 -13.33 -25.81
CA SER A 109 -29.90 -14.64 -25.54
C SER A 109 -30.98 -14.59 -24.48
N THR A 110 -30.82 -13.72 -23.49
CA THR A 110 -31.77 -13.55 -22.38
C THR A 110 -32.61 -12.27 -22.50
N GLY A 111 -32.23 -11.33 -23.38
CA GLY A 111 -32.85 -10.00 -23.48
C GLY A 111 -32.60 -9.13 -22.24
N THR A 112 -31.63 -9.50 -21.40
CA THR A 112 -31.29 -8.78 -20.16
C THR A 112 -29.99 -8.00 -20.30
N PHE A 113 -29.73 -7.10 -19.36
CA PHE A 113 -28.47 -6.38 -19.25
C PHE A 113 -27.68 -6.88 -18.02
N PRO A 114 -27.04 -8.07 -18.06
CA PRO A 114 -26.23 -8.53 -16.94
C PRO A 114 -25.05 -7.58 -16.67
N PHE A 115 -24.77 -7.39 -15.39
CA PHE A 115 -23.58 -6.69 -14.96
C PHE A 115 -22.33 -7.53 -15.21
N ARG A 116 -21.36 -6.95 -15.91
CA ARG A 116 -20.02 -7.52 -16.04
C ARG A 116 -19.08 -6.74 -15.13
N GLU A 117 -18.55 -7.45 -14.15
CA GLU A 117 -17.57 -6.92 -13.21
C GLU A 117 -16.33 -6.40 -13.92
N GLY A 118 -15.94 -5.17 -13.57
CA GLY A 118 -14.67 -4.60 -13.98
C GLY A 118 -13.47 -5.24 -13.27
N PRO A 119 -12.25 -4.83 -13.63
CA PRO A 119 -11.02 -5.30 -13.01
C PRO A 119 -10.89 -4.91 -11.52
N VAL A 120 -11.62 -3.92 -11.03
CA VAL A 120 -11.63 -3.56 -9.60
C VAL A 120 -12.19 -4.66 -8.69
N PHE A 121 -12.99 -5.60 -9.21
CA PHE A 121 -13.48 -6.75 -8.46
C PHE A 121 -12.38 -7.82 -8.33
N THR A 122 -11.40 -7.55 -7.47
CA THR A 122 -10.25 -8.40 -7.14
C THR A 122 -9.67 -7.99 -5.79
N ASN A 123 -8.78 -8.79 -5.18
CA ASN A 123 -8.11 -8.38 -3.95
C ASN A 123 -6.97 -7.40 -4.20
N VAL A 124 -6.19 -7.64 -5.26
CA VAL A 124 -5.05 -6.79 -5.67
C VAL A 124 -5.26 -6.31 -7.10
N LEU A 125 -5.51 -5.01 -7.26
CA LEU A 125 -5.56 -4.38 -8.56
C LEU A 125 -4.20 -3.74 -8.88
N LEU A 126 -3.54 -4.25 -9.93
CA LEU A 126 -2.43 -3.57 -10.56
C LEU A 126 -2.96 -2.58 -11.60
N ALA A 127 -2.88 -1.29 -11.30
CA ALA A 127 -3.29 -0.21 -12.19
C ALA A 127 -2.06 0.42 -12.85
N ASP A 128 -1.71 -0.03 -14.05
CA ASP A 128 -0.49 0.43 -14.73
C ASP A 128 -0.70 1.77 -15.43
N GLU A 129 0.25 2.70 -15.24
CA GLU A 129 0.34 4.00 -15.89
C GLU A 129 -0.91 4.88 -15.71
N VAL A 130 -1.37 5.01 -14.45
CA VAL A 130 -2.60 5.76 -14.11
C VAL A 130 -2.60 7.22 -14.61
N ASN A 131 -1.42 7.78 -14.88
CA ASN A 131 -1.23 9.10 -15.44
C ASN A 131 -1.45 9.19 -16.97
N ARG A 132 -1.82 8.11 -17.67
CA ARG A 132 -2.06 8.11 -19.13
C ARG A 132 -3.54 8.20 -19.53
N THR A 133 -4.45 8.31 -18.59
CA THR A 133 -5.90 8.35 -18.84
C THR A 133 -6.51 9.67 -18.36
N PRO A 134 -7.57 10.17 -19.01
CA PRO A 134 -8.27 11.38 -18.58
C PRO A 134 -8.78 11.33 -17.12
N PRO A 135 -8.96 12.50 -16.47
CA PRO A 135 -9.39 12.61 -15.08
C PRO A 135 -10.70 11.87 -14.73
N LYS A 136 -11.61 11.71 -15.69
CA LYS A 136 -12.91 11.06 -15.45
C LYS A 136 -12.75 9.57 -15.09
N THR A 137 -11.87 8.85 -15.77
CA THR A 137 -11.62 7.43 -15.52
C THR A 137 -10.71 7.23 -14.31
N GLN A 138 -9.76 8.15 -14.07
CA GLN A 138 -9.00 8.18 -12.82
C GLN A 138 -9.94 8.30 -11.61
N SER A 139 -10.92 9.20 -11.67
CA SER A 139 -11.93 9.36 -10.62
C SER A 139 -12.71 8.08 -10.32
N ALA A 140 -13.02 7.27 -11.33
CA ALA A 140 -13.74 6.00 -11.14
C ALA A 140 -12.93 4.97 -10.32
N LEU A 141 -11.62 4.88 -10.57
CA LEU A 141 -10.72 4.06 -9.74
C LEU A 141 -10.63 4.60 -8.31
N LEU A 142 -10.53 5.92 -8.16
CA LEU A 142 -10.34 6.57 -6.87
C LEU A 142 -11.59 6.56 -5.99
N GLU A 143 -12.77 6.59 -6.61
CA GLU A 143 -14.05 6.36 -5.93
C GLU A 143 -14.11 4.91 -5.40
N ALA A 144 -13.76 3.93 -6.24
CA ALA A 144 -13.67 2.54 -5.83
C ALA A 144 -12.67 2.31 -4.67
N MET A 145 -11.55 3.04 -4.66
CA MET A 145 -10.56 3.04 -3.57
C MET A 145 -11.11 3.59 -2.26
N GLU A 146 -11.80 4.73 -2.31
CA GLU A 146 -12.29 5.41 -1.10
C GLU A 146 -13.55 4.73 -0.54
N GLU A 147 -14.51 4.39 -1.40
CA GLU A 147 -15.81 3.83 -0.99
C GLU A 147 -15.76 2.31 -0.79
N ARG A 148 -14.74 1.62 -1.30
CA ARG A 148 -14.63 0.15 -1.33
C ARG A 148 -15.84 -0.56 -1.93
N GLN A 149 -16.56 0.14 -2.80
CA GLN A 149 -17.70 -0.34 -3.56
C GLN A 149 -17.76 0.43 -4.87
N VAL A 150 -18.56 -0.08 -5.80
CA VAL A 150 -18.86 0.58 -7.06
C VAL A 150 -20.36 0.75 -7.18
N SER A 151 -20.80 1.92 -7.61
CA SER A 151 -22.20 2.16 -7.95
C SER A 151 -22.38 2.16 -9.47
N VAL A 152 -23.16 1.21 -10.00
CA VAL A 152 -23.51 1.17 -11.44
C VAL A 152 -25.03 1.10 -11.57
N ASP A 153 -25.61 2.05 -12.31
CA ASP A 153 -27.06 2.18 -12.52
C ASP A 153 -27.89 2.26 -11.23
N GLY A 154 -27.33 2.90 -10.20
CA GLY A 154 -27.97 3.05 -8.88
C GLY A 154 -27.76 1.87 -7.92
N ASP A 155 -27.22 0.74 -8.39
CA ASP A 155 -26.93 -0.42 -7.55
C ASP A 155 -25.51 -0.36 -6.99
N ALA A 156 -25.39 -0.36 -5.66
CA ALA A 156 -24.11 -0.46 -4.96
C ALA A 156 -23.61 -1.91 -4.92
N ARG A 157 -22.36 -2.11 -5.33
CA ARG A 157 -21.69 -3.42 -5.41
C ARG A 157 -20.41 -3.39 -4.59
N PRO A 158 -20.31 -4.13 -3.48
CA PRO A 158 -19.12 -4.12 -2.63
C PRO A 158 -17.93 -4.76 -3.34
N LEU A 159 -16.73 -4.22 -3.12
CA LEU A 159 -15.49 -4.83 -3.59
C LEU A 159 -15.04 -5.95 -2.63
N PRO A 160 -14.21 -6.90 -3.10
CA PRO A 160 -13.63 -7.93 -2.23
C PRO A 160 -12.86 -7.33 -1.05
N ASP A 161 -12.94 -7.93 0.13
CA ASP A 161 -12.16 -7.53 1.31
C ASP A 161 -11.06 -8.57 1.58
N PRO A 162 -9.76 -8.20 1.65
CA PRO A 162 -9.22 -6.86 1.41
C PRO A 162 -9.24 -6.46 -0.07
N PHE A 163 -9.44 -5.16 -0.31
CA PHE A 163 -9.24 -4.49 -1.60
C PHE A 163 -8.01 -3.59 -1.52
N PHE A 164 -7.04 -3.85 -2.38
CA PHE A 164 -5.76 -3.15 -2.45
C PHE A 164 -5.43 -2.76 -3.89
N VAL A 165 -4.92 -1.55 -4.06
CA VAL A 165 -4.55 -1.00 -5.37
C VAL A 165 -3.07 -0.65 -5.32
N ALA A 166 -2.32 -1.23 -6.25
CA ALA A 166 -0.97 -0.83 -6.56
C ALA A 166 -1.00 -0.12 -7.93
N ALA A 167 -1.02 1.20 -7.90
CA ALA A 167 -0.96 2.01 -9.10
C ALA A 167 0.49 2.23 -9.51
N THR A 168 0.78 2.29 -10.80
CA THR A 168 2.11 2.66 -11.30
C THR A 168 2.05 3.98 -12.06
N MET A 169 3.10 4.78 -11.91
CA MET A 169 3.32 6.00 -12.69
C MET A 169 4.72 5.99 -13.28
N ASN A 170 4.87 6.60 -14.45
CA ASN A 170 6.15 6.90 -15.04
C ASN A 170 6.41 8.41 -14.92
N PRO A 171 7.49 8.84 -14.26
CA PRO A 171 7.77 10.28 -14.11
C PRO A 171 8.22 10.94 -15.42
N ILE A 172 8.73 10.17 -16.38
CA ILE A 172 9.30 10.66 -17.63
C ILE A 172 8.42 10.19 -18.79
N GLU A 173 7.37 10.94 -19.11
CA GLU A 173 6.58 10.76 -20.32
C GLU A 173 6.27 12.12 -20.95
N PHE A 174 6.77 12.32 -22.17
CA PHE A 174 6.77 13.61 -22.88
C PHE A 174 5.46 13.92 -23.62
N GLU A 175 4.55 12.96 -23.77
CA GLU A 175 3.27 13.14 -24.47
C GLU A 175 2.12 12.40 -23.78
N GLY A 176 0.96 13.05 -23.66
CA GLY A 176 -0.30 12.40 -23.27
C GLY A 176 -0.43 12.04 -21.78
N THR A 177 0.30 12.69 -20.89
CA THR A 177 0.15 12.48 -19.44
C THR A 177 -0.79 13.49 -18.80
N TYR A 178 -1.62 12.99 -17.89
CA TYR A 178 -2.50 13.74 -17.02
C TYR A 178 -1.95 13.63 -15.61
N THR A 179 -1.51 14.76 -15.06
CA THR A 179 -1.06 14.81 -13.66
C THR A 179 -2.24 14.49 -12.74
N LEU A 180 -2.02 13.58 -11.79
CA LEU A 180 -3.01 13.33 -10.76
C LEU A 180 -3.14 14.59 -9.89
N PRO A 181 -4.35 15.17 -9.75
CA PRO A 181 -4.62 16.22 -8.78
C PRO A 181 -4.22 15.79 -7.37
N GLU A 182 -3.90 16.76 -6.51
CA GLU A 182 -3.47 16.51 -5.13
C GLU A 182 -4.50 15.70 -4.34
N ALA A 183 -5.78 16.04 -4.50
CA ALA A 183 -6.88 15.31 -3.88
C ALA A 183 -6.95 13.83 -4.29
N GLN A 184 -6.39 13.48 -5.46
CA GLN A 184 -6.32 12.11 -5.95
C GLN A 184 -5.08 11.40 -5.41
N LEU A 185 -3.92 12.06 -5.44
CA LEU A 185 -2.68 11.53 -4.85
C LEU A 185 -2.84 11.23 -3.35
N ASP A 186 -3.57 12.06 -2.62
CA ASP A 186 -3.79 11.91 -1.18
C ASP A 186 -4.54 10.59 -0.79
N ARG A 187 -5.21 9.95 -1.77
CA ARG A 187 -5.85 8.64 -1.60
C ARG A 187 -4.87 7.46 -1.57
N PHE A 188 -3.65 7.65 -2.06
CA PHE A 188 -2.58 6.67 -1.91
C PHE A 188 -1.91 6.86 -0.57
N LEU A 189 -1.86 5.81 0.25
CA LEU A 189 -1.18 5.85 1.55
C LEU A 189 0.32 6.06 1.37
N LEU A 190 0.95 5.30 0.47
CA LEU A 190 2.39 5.40 0.19
C LEU A 190 2.67 5.71 -1.27
N LYS A 191 3.68 6.54 -1.52
CA LYS A 191 4.36 6.68 -2.81
C LYS A 191 5.75 6.06 -2.71
N LEU A 192 5.92 4.90 -3.32
CA LEU A 192 7.18 4.16 -3.33
C LEU A 192 7.92 4.48 -4.64
N THR A 193 9.15 4.97 -4.51
CA THR A 193 10.04 5.28 -5.63
C THR A 193 10.92 4.08 -5.93
N LEU A 194 10.95 3.65 -7.19
CA LEU A 194 11.78 2.56 -7.69
C LEU A 194 12.80 3.15 -8.67
N ASP A 195 14.03 3.26 -8.18
CA ASP A 195 15.15 3.75 -8.95
C ASP A 195 15.74 2.66 -9.86
N ILE A 196 16.61 3.08 -10.79
CA ILE A 196 17.40 2.14 -11.57
C ILE A 196 18.29 1.36 -10.61
N PRO A 197 18.27 0.02 -10.65
CA PRO A 197 19.05 -0.79 -9.73
C PRO A 197 20.55 -0.55 -9.91
N PRO A 198 21.35 -0.70 -8.84
CA PRO A 198 22.79 -0.70 -8.97
C PRO A 198 23.28 -1.87 -9.83
N ARG A 199 24.49 -1.74 -10.38
CA ARG A 199 25.06 -2.67 -11.38
C ARG A 199 25.04 -4.14 -10.96
N ASP A 200 25.24 -4.43 -9.68
CA ASP A 200 25.24 -5.80 -9.13
C ASP A 200 23.83 -6.40 -9.11
N VAL A 201 22.82 -5.61 -8.70
CA VAL A 201 21.40 -6.00 -8.76
C VAL A 201 20.96 -6.18 -10.21
N GLU A 202 21.32 -5.26 -11.10
CA GLU A 202 21.01 -5.36 -12.53
C GLU A 202 21.64 -6.61 -13.16
N TRP A 203 22.91 -6.91 -12.81
CA TRP A 203 23.57 -8.14 -13.24
C TRP A 203 22.85 -9.40 -12.74
N GLN A 204 22.37 -9.43 -11.50
CA GLN A 204 21.61 -10.57 -10.97
C GLN A 204 20.29 -10.77 -11.73
N VAL A 205 19.59 -9.68 -12.07
CA VAL A 205 18.38 -9.74 -12.89
C VAL A 205 18.70 -10.34 -14.27
N LEU A 206 19.75 -9.85 -14.94
CA LEU A 206 20.20 -10.40 -16.21
C LEU A 206 20.59 -11.87 -16.10
N ARG A 207 21.27 -12.26 -15.03
CA ARG A 207 21.67 -13.65 -14.79
C ARG A 207 20.46 -14.57 -14.65
N ARG A 208 19.45 -14.18 -13.86
CA ARG A 208 18.19 -14.95 -13.72
C ARG A 208 17.47 -15.11 -15.06
N HIS A 209 17.41 -14.05 -15.85
CA HIS A 209 16.84 -14.09 -17.20
C HIS A 209 17.62 -15.03 -18.14
N ALA A 210 18.95 -15.01 -18.08
CA ALA A 210 19.80 -15.92 -18.85
C ALA A 210 19.60 -17.39 -18.42
N ASP A 211 19.31 -17.63 -17.14
CA ASP A 211 18.99 -18.95 -16.57
C ASP A 211 17.53 -19.38 -16.82
N GLY A 212 16.75 -18.62 -17.60
CA GLY A 212 15.41 -19.00 -18.07
C GLY A 212 14.25 -18.44 -17.25
N PHE A 213 14.49 -17.50 -16.33
CA PHE A 213 13.41 -16.83 -15.58
C PHE A 213 12.48 -16.04 -16.50
N VAL A 214 11.17 -16.28 -16.37
CA VAL A 214 10.13 -15.56 -17.12
C VAL A 214 9.32 -14.69 -16.17
N PRO A 215 9.45 -13.34 -16.18
CA PRO A 215 8.71 -12.45 -15.28
C PRO A 215 7.19 -12.55 -15.40
N ARG A 216 6.69 -13.02 -16.54
CA ARG A 216 5.26 -13.24 -16.75
C ARG A 216 4.74 -14.45 -15.97
N ASP A 217 5.59 -15.40 -15.63
CA ASP A 217 5.23 -16.58 -14.83
C ASP A 217 5.91 -16.52 -13.46
N VAL A 218 5.27 -15.81 -12.53
CA VAL A 218 5.76 -15.66 -11.16
C VAL A 218 5.84 -17.00 -10.42
N ARG A 219 4.99 -17.98 -10.79
CA ARG A 219 5.02 -19.31 -10.19
C ARG A 219 6.26 -20.09 -10.63
N SER A 220 6.72 -19.89 -11.87
CA SER A 220 8.00 -20.45 -12.33
C SER A 220 9.21 -19.99 -11.51
N ALA A 221 9.11 -18.87 -10.79
CA ALA A 221 10.14 -18.40 -9.86
C ALA A 221 10.23 -19.24 -8.56
N GLY A 222 9.32 -20.19 -8.35
CA GLY A 222 9.24 -20.97 -7.11
C GLY A 222 8.63 -20.21 -5.94
N ILE A 223 7.84 -19.17 -6.21
CA ILE A 223 7.04 -18.49 -5.18
C ILE A 223 5.93 -19.42 -4.71
N THR A 224 5.91 -19.68 -3.40
CA THR A 224 4.84 -20.41 -2.73
C THR A 224 4.01 -19.46 -1.88
N PRO A 225 2.67 -19.59 -1.87
CA PRO A 225 1.84 -18.82 -0.97
C PRO A 225 2.13 -19.17 0.49
N VAL A 226 2.40 -18.17 1.31
CA VAL A 226 2.75 -18.32 2.74
C VAL A 226 1.79 -17.57 3.68
N VAL A 227 0.93 -16.73 3.10
CA VAL A 227 -0.14 -15.96 3.75
C VAL A 227 -1.39 -16.12 2.88
N GLY A 228 -2.58 -16.14 3.49
CA GLY A 228 -3.87 -16.12 2.79
C GLY A 228 -4.75 -14.94 3.24
N LEU A 229 -6.00 -14.92 2.75
CA LEU A 229 -6.95 -13.84 3.01
C LEU A 229 -7.24 -13.65 4.51
N ASP A 230 -7.42 -14.73 5.24
CA ASP A 230 -7.78 -14.68 6.66
C ASP A 230 -6.60 -14.20 7.52
N GLU A 231 -5.37 -14.60 7.20
CA GLU A 231 -4.16 -14.08 7.84
C GLU A 231 -3.97 -12.60 7.55
N VAL A 232 -4.28 -12.12 6.34
CA VAL A 232 -4.25 -10.68 6.03
C VAL A 232 -5.24 -9.91 6.89
N ARG A 233 -6.49 -10.38 7.01
CA ARG A 233 -7.50 -9.74 7.85
C ARG A 233 -7.10 -9.75 9.33
N ALA A 234 -6.57 -10.87 9.82
CA ALA A 234 -6.08 -10.97 11.19
C ALA A 234 -4.91 -10.01 11.46
N ALA A 235 -3.97 -9.89 10.51
CA ALA A 235 -2.86 -8.95 10.61
C ALA A 235 -3.33 -7.48 10.57
N GLN A 236 -4.30 -7.13 9.71
CA GLN A 236 -4.90 -5.78 9.70
C GLN A 236 -5.56 -5.43 11.05
N GLN A 237 -6.23 -6.40 11.69
CA GLN A 237 -6.79 -6.21 13.03
C GLN A 237 -5.69 -6.03 14.09
N ALA A 238 -4.62 -6.83 14.03
CA ALA A 238 -3.49 -6.71 14.93
C ALA A 238 -2.76 -5.36 14.79
N VAL A 239 -2.60 -4.86 13.56
CA VAL A 239 -2.03 -3.54 13.27
C VAL A 239 -2.86 -2.41 13.88
N ARG A 240 -4.20 -2.49 13.84
CA ARG A 240 -5.08 -1.50 14.47
C ARG A 240 -4.87 -1.44 16.00
N ALA A 241 -4.55 -2.58 16.62
CA ALA A 241 -4.31 -2.69 18.05
C ALA A 241 -2.93 -2.18 18.50
N VAL A 242 -2.00 -1.88 17.59
CA VAL A 242 -0.69 -1.30 17.93
C VAL A 242 -0.89 0.02 18.67
N GLY A 243 -0.24 0.13 19.84
CA GLY A 243 -0.31 1.30 20.71
C GLY A 243 0.36 2.53 20.10
N ALA A 244 -0.14 3.70 20.46
CA ALA A 244 0.49 4.98 20.18
C ALA A 244 0.41 5.84 21.44
N ARG A 245 1.57 6.19 21.99
CA ARG A 245 1.66 7.06 23.17
C ARG A 245 1.45 8.52 22.76
N ASP A 246 0.94 9.33 23.69
CA ASP A 246 0.62 10.75 23.44
C ASP A 246 1.82 11.57 22.99
N ASP A 247 3.02 11.26 23.47
CA ASP A 247 4.27 11.93 23.07
C ASP A 247 4.62 11.66 21.59
N VAL A 248 4.42 10.42 21.12
CA VAL A 248 4.63 10.07 19.70
C VAL A 248 3.53 10.67 18.82
N LEU A 249 2.29 10.73 19.31
CA LEU A 249 1.20 11.41 18.60
C LEU A 249 1.47 12.92 18.46
N ALA A 250 1.94 13.56 19.54
CA ALA A 250 2.38 14.95 19.51
C ALA A 250 3.53 15.15 18.50
N TYR A 251 4.51 14.26 18.48
CA TYR A 251 5.61 14.30 17.51
C TYR A 251 5.12 14.25 16.05
N VAL A 252 4.15 13.40 15.71
CA VAL A 252 3.54 13.37 14.37
C VAL A 252 2.88 14.71 14.02
N VAL A 253 2.19 15.34 14.98
CA VAL A 253 1.55 16.64 14.79
C VAL A 253 2.59 17.75 14.59
N ASP A 254 3.66 17.74 15.39
CA ASP A 254 4.75 18.71 15.32
C ASP A 254 5.49 18.61 13.98
N LEU A 255 5.77 17.40 13.51
CA LEU A 255 6.31 17.15 12.18
C LEU A 255 5.39 17.72 11.09
N ALA A 256 4.10 17.40 11.12
CA ALA A 256 3.16 17.92 10.13
C ALA A 256 3.06 19.46 10.19
N ARG A 257 3.13 20.05 11.38
CA ARG A 257 3.13 21.50 11.58
C ARG A 257 4.38 22.15 11.01
N ALA A 258 5.55 21.57 11.25
CA ALA A 258 6.81 22.04 10.68
C ALA A 258 6.76 22.06 9.14
N THR A 259 6.14 21.07 8.48
CA THR A 259 5.96 21.13 7.02
C THR A 259 5.07 22.31 6.56
N ARG A 260 4.10 22.75 7.38
CA ARG A 260 3.20 23.86 7.05
C ARG A 260 3.82 25.24 7.32
N GLU A 261 4.81 25.29 8.20
CA GLU A 261 5.53 26.52 8.57
C GLU A 261 6.86 26.68 7.80
N ALA A 262 7.30 25.65 7.07
CA ALA A 262 8.53 25.67 6.28
C ALA A 262 8.44 26.67 5.10
N PRO A 263 9.39 27.62 4.97
CA PRO A 263 9.37 28.62 3.90
C PRO A 263 9.44 28.02 2.48
N SER A 264 10.11 26.88 2.33
CA SER A 264 10.24 26.15 1.06
C SER A 264 8.96 25.40 0.65
N VAL A 265 7.87 25.50 1.42
CA VAL A 265 6.64 24.75 1.20
C VAL A 265 5.47 25.68 0.90
N ARG A 266 4.82 25.47 -0.24
CA ARG A 266 3.59 26.15 -0.65
C ARG A 266 2.36 25.56 0.01
N VAL A 267 2.30 24.23 0.12
CA VAL A 267 1.22 23.48 0.79
C VAL A 267 1.84 22.36 1.61
N GLY A 268 1.76 22.47 2.94
CA GLY A 268 2.25 21.45 3.86
C GLY A 268 1.28 20.30 4.06
N VAL A 269 1.70 19.33 4.87
CA VAL A 269 0.94 18.11 5.12
C VAL A 269 -0.37 18.41 5.84
N SER A 270 -1.46 17.81 5.37
CA SER A 270 -2.80 17.96 5.96
C SER A 270 -3.00 17.09 7.21
N PRO A 271 -4.07 17.32 8.02
CA PRO A 271 -4.43 16.39 9.09
C PRO A 271 -4.66 14.96 8.61
N ARG A 272 -5.19 14.76 7.39
CA ARG A 272 -5.32 13.44 6.75
C ARG A 272 -3.95 12.82 6.45
N GLY A 273 -2.96 13.62 6.07
CA GLY A 273 -1.59 13.15 5.95
C GLY A 273 -0.99 12.70 7.29
N ALA A 274 -1.29 13.39 8.39
CA ALA A 274 -0.85 12.98 9.73
C ALA A 274 -1.48 11.65 10.17
N THR A 275 -2.78 11.45 9.95
CA THR A 275 -3.45 10.17 10.25
C THR A 275 -2.95 9.04 9.35
N ALA A 276 -2.64 9.33 8.08
CA ALA A 276 -2.00 8.39 7.16
C ALA A 276 -0.62 7.95 7.67
N LEU A 277 0.20 8.88 8.18
CA LEU A 277 1.51 8.53 8.75
C LEU A 277 1.37 7.65 9.99
N LEU A 278 0.41 7.95 10.87
CA LEU A 278 0.11 7.11 12.03
C LEU A 278 -0.26 5.68 11.62
N ALA A 279 -1.14 5.52 10.62
CA ALA A 279 -1.56 4.20 10.14
C ALA A 279 -0.38 3.40 9.56
N ALA A 280 0.46 4.05 8.74
CA ALA A 280 1.66 3.44 8.18
C ALA A 280 2.68 3.08 9.27
N ALA A 281 2.91 3.97 10.25
CA ALA A 281 3.84 3.73 11.36
C ALA A 281 3.39 2.56 12.24
N LYS A 282 2.09 2.40 12.49
CA LYS A 282 1.54 1.23 13.21
C LYS A 282 1.77 -0.07 12.44
N ALA A 283 1.50 -0.08 11.13
CA ALA A 283 1.75 -1.24 10.29
C ALA A 283 3.25 -1.58 10.24
N TRP A 284 4.12 -0.57 10.16
CA TRP A 284 5.56 -0.74 10.19
C TRP A 284 6.05 -1.30 11.53
N ALA A 285 5.60 -0.73 12.65
CA ALA A 285 5.92 -1.22 14.00
C ALA A 285 5.49 -2.68 14.20
N TRP A 286 4.29 -3.04 13.74
CA TRP A 286 3.83 -4.44 13.83
C TRP A 286 4.72 -5.39 13.01
N LEU A 287 5.07 -5.00 11.78
CA LEU A 287 5.96 -5.79 10.91
C LEU A 287 7.37 -5.95 11.48
N THR A 288 7.86 -4.96 12.23
CA THR A 288 9.18 -4.98 12.89
C THR A 288 9.14 -5.60 14.29
N GLY A 289 7.98 -6.09 14.74
CA GLY A 289 7.85 -6.84 15.99
C GLY A 289 7.49 -6.02 17.23
N TYR A 290 7.05 -4.77 17.07
CA TYR A 290 6.69 -3.86 18.16
C TYR A 290 5.18 -3.79 18.37
N ASP A 291 4.78 -3.71 19.64
CA ASP A 291 3.37 -3.58 20.04
C ASP A 291 2.93 -2.11 20.19
N ALA A 292 3.87 -1.17 20.11
CA ALA A 292 3.61 0.26 20.10
C ALA A 292 4.59 0.99 19.18
N ILE A 293 4.13 2.09 18.57
CA ILE A 293 4.98 2.92 17.73
C ILE A 293 6.00 3.70 18.56
N THR A 294 7.14 3.97 17.94
CA THR A 294 8.22 4.83 18.46
C THR A 294 8.47 5.94 17.44
N PRO A 295 9.24 7.00 17.80
CA PRO A 295 9.60 8.03 16.83
C PRO A 295 10.33 7.48 15.60
N ASP A 296 11.17 6.45 15.74
CA ASP A 296 11.86 5.82 14.61
C ASP A 296 10.88 5.21 13.60
N HIS A 297 9.78 4.61 14.08
CA HIS A 297 8.74 4.07 13.20
C HIS A 297 8.02 5.19 12.42
N VAL A 298 7.82 6.34 13.06
CA VAL A 298 7.26 7.54 12.41
C VAL A 298 8.24 8.03 11.33
N GLN A 299 9.51 8.24 11.69
CA GLN A 299 10.55 8.74 10.78
C GLN A 299 10.73 7.85 9.55
N ALA A 300 10.76 6.52 9.74
CA ALA A 300 10.90 5.56 8.65
C ALA A 300 9.78 5.69 7.61
N MET A 301 8.56 6.03 8.04
CA MET A 301 7.38 6.14 7.17
C MET A 301 7.12 7.57 6.67
N THR A 302 7.80 8.59 7.22
CA THR A 302 7.57 10.01 6.84
C THR A 302 7.72 10.25 5.35
N LEU A 303 8.86 9.86 4.76
CA LEU A 303 9.12 10.08 3.32
C LEU A 303 8.10 9.37 2.42
N PRO A 304 7.91 8.04 2.49
CA PRO A 304 7.01 7.35 1.58
C PRO A 304 5.54 7.76 1.77
N VAL A 305 5.14 8.26 2.94
CA VAL A 305 3.77 8.73 3.18
C VAL A 305 3.59 10.20 2.78
N TRP A 306 4.54 11.10 3.02
CA TRP A 306 4.29 12.53 2.84
C TRP A 306 4.82 13.14 1.55
N ARG A 307 5.73 12.47 0.82
CA ARG A 307 6.35 13.05 -0.38
C ARG A 307 5.36 13.49 -1.48
N HIS A 308 4.19 12.89 -1.56
CA HIS A 308 3.12 13.25 -2.50
C HIS A 308 1.99 14.08 -1.88
N ARG A 309 2.12 14.42 -0.59
CA ARG A 309 1.15 15.20 0.20
C ARG A 309 1.62 16.60 0.54
N LEU A 310 2.74 17.03 -0.06
CA LEU A 310 3.29 18.36 0.12
C LEU A 310 3.65 18.97 -1.23
N ARG A 311 3.59 20.30 -1.30
CA ARG A 311 4.01 21.08 -2.47
C ARG A 311 5.12 22.00 -2.07
N VAL A 312 6.27 21.83 -2.73
CA VAL A 312 7.39 22.74 -2.62
C VAL A 312 7.02 24.06 -3.30
N ALA A 313 7.55 25.17 -2.80
CA ALA A 313 7.41 26.48 -3.41
C ALA A 313 8.26 26.56 -4.69
N ALA A 314 7.79 27.31 -5.69
CA ALA A 314 8.41 27.31 -7.02
C ALA A 314 9.86 27.83 -7.03
N ASP A 315 10.16 28.80 -6.15
CA ASP A 315 11.51 29.30 -5.90
C ASP A 315 12.44 28.20 -5.34
N ALA A 316 11.97 27.44 -4.35
CA ALA A 316 12.72 26.32 -3.80
C ALA A 316 12.91 25.18 -4.82
N GLU A 317 11.92 24.90 -5.67
CA GLU A 317 12.06 23.92 -6.78
C GLU A 317 13.15 24.36 -7.78
N LEU A 318 13.23 25.66 -8.09
CA LEU A 318 14.28 26.21 -8.97
C LEU A 318 15.68 26.09 -8.37
N GLU A 319 15.78 26.11 -7.04
CA GLU A 319 17.03 25.86 -6.29
C GLU A 319 17.36 24.36 -6.14
N GLY A 320 16.53 23.48 -6.72
CA GLY A 320 16.71 22.03 -6.70
C GLY A 320 16.24 21.36 -5.41
N VAL A 321 15.49 22.07 -4.56
CA VAL A 321 14.90 21.49 -3.35
C VAL A 321 13.67 20.68 -3.72
N GLY A 322 13.74 19.37 -3.49
CA GLY A 322 12.61 18.45 -3.68
C GLY A 322 11.82 18.20 -2.40
N ALA A 323 10.65 17.56 -2.55
CA ALA A 323 9.79 17.22 -1.41
C ALA A 323 10.51 16.34 -0.37
N ASP A 324 11.30 15.37 -0.81
CA ASP A 324 12.09 14.51 0.07
C ASP A 324 13.15 15.30 0.86
N GLY A 325 13.77 16.32 0.25
CA GLY A 325 14.73 17.19 0.93
C GLY A 325 14.09 18.04 2.03
N VAL A 326 12.90 18.60 1.76
CA VAL A 326 12.10 19.30 2.78
C VAL A 326 11.77 18.37 3.94
N LEU A 327 11.30 17.15 3.65
CA LEU A 327 10.93 16.19 4.69
C LEU A 327 12.12 15.79 5.55
N GLN A 328 13.29 15.57 4.95
CA GLN A 328 14.52 15.28 5.70
C GLN A 328 14.89 16.44 6.62
N GLN A 329 14.85 17.68 6.13
CA GLN A 329 15.12 18.87 6.93
C GLN A 329 14.14 18.99 8.12
N VAL A 330 12.85 18.73 7.89
CA VAL A 330 11.84 18.75 8.96
C VAL A 330 12.13 17.67 10.02
N LEU A 331 12.50 16.46 9.60
CA LEU A 331 12.86 15.38 10.52
C LEU A 331 14.08 15.73 11.39
N GLU A 332 15.07 16.44 10.84
CA GLU A 332 16.27 16.88 11.56
C GLU A 332 15.99 18.03 12.55
N GLN A 333 15.03 18.90 12.24
CA GLN A 333 14.73 20.10 13.04
C GLN A 333 13.77 19.82 14.21
N VAL A 334 12.78 18.95 14.01
CA VAL A 334 11.76 18.70 15.03
C VAL A 334 12.33 17.78 16.10
N ARG A 335 12.29 18.26 17.35
CA ARG A 335 12.81 17.52 18.51
C ARG A 335 12.07 16.19 18.68
N VAL A 336 12.83 15.10 18.71
CA VAL A 336 12.33 13.76 19.01
C VAL A 336 11.96 13.66 20.50
N PRO A 337 10.77 13.14 20.86
CA PRO A 337 10.43 12.92 22.26
C PRO A 337 11.34 11.84 22.88
N ILE A 338 11.66 12.00 24.17
CA ILE A 338 12.53 11.09 24.94
C ILE A 338 11.67 10.04 25.63
#